data_AF-A0A1F2PK77-F1
#
_entry.id   AF-A0A1F2PK77-F1
#
_cell.length_a   1.000
_cell.length_b   1.000
_cell.length_c   1.000
_cell.angle_alpha   90.00
_cell.angle_beta   90.00
_cell.angle_gamma   90.00
#
_symmetry.space_group_name_H-M   'P 1'
#
loop_
_entity.id
_entity.type
_entity.pdbx_description
1 polymer ?
#
loop_
_entity_poly.entity_id
_entity_poly.type
_entity_poly.pdbx_seq_one_letter_code
_entity_poly.pdbx_strand_id
1 'polypeptide(L)'
;MSYNNFFTKDTYRSFYNNLKNEPLVEAIYNFIFCDTSAVSMITSTKNGRPALEGILFEVELFLQIAVDYNIVTLLDDNVPSDSLKQCIGTMVKDVLELYGYKTEFNPSRALPINGGKFIMSASSYKKII
;
A
#
# COMPACT_ATOMS: atom_id res chain seq x y z
N MET A 1 5.83 -14.00 -0.10
CA MET A 1 6.61 -13.41 -1.22
C MET A 1 7.77 -12.62 -0.61
N SER A 2 8.93 -12.52 -1.27
CA SER A 2 10.04 -11.69 -0.77
C SER A 2 10.00 -10.29 -1.40
N TYR A 3 10.61 -9.32 -0.74
CA TYR A 3 10.74 -7.94 -1.23
C TYR A 3 11.40 -7.86 -2.61
N ASN A 4 12.48 -8.61 -2.83
CA ASN A 4 13.14 -8.64 -4.14
C ASN A 4 12.24 -9.19 -5.25
N ASN A 5 11.41 -10.19 -4.95
CA ASN A 5 10.47 -10.76 -5.91
C ASN A 5 9.28 -9.84 -6.19
N PHE A 6 8.97 -8.90 -5.27
CA PHE A 6 7.92 -7.92 -5.48
C PHE A 6 8.21 -7.07 -6.72
N PHE A 7 9.44 -6.61 -6.96
CA PHE A 7 9.73 -5.75 -8.13
C PHE A 7 9.81 -6.49 -9.46
N THR A 8 9.81 -7.83 -9.46
CA THR A 8 10.04 -8.64 -10.68
C THR A 8 8.78 -9.34 -11.20
N LYS A 9 7.64 -9.19 -10.52
CA LYS A 9 6.43 -9.99 -10.77
C LYS A 9 5.61 -9.58 -12.00
N ASP A 10 5.68 -8.31 -12.46
CA ASP A 10 4.86 -7.84 -13.58
C ASP A 10 5.45 -6.60 -14.30
N THR A 11 5.09 -6.36 -15.57
CA THR A 11 5.59 -5.23 -16.38
C THR A 11 5.19 -3.87 -15.81
N TYR A 12 4.05 -3.78 -15.13
CA TYR A 12 3.58 -2.57 -14.46
C TYR A 12 4.39 -2.18 -13.21
N ARG A 13 5.32 -3.02 -12.76
CA ARG A 13 6.18 -2.71 -11.60
C ARG A 13 7.38 -1.84 -11.97
N SER A 14 7.62 -1.69 -13.27
CA SER A 14 8.62 -0.77 -13.81
C SER A 14 8.41 0.68 -13.35
N PHE A 15 7.15 1.09 -13.12
CA PHE A 15 6.76 2.43 -12.65
C PHE A 15 7.34 2.81 -11.28
N TYR A 16 7.76 1.83 -10.47
CA TYR A 16 8.34 2.06 -9.15
C TYR A 16 9.69 1.36 -8.95
N ASN A 17 10.41 1.06 -10.03
CA ASN A 17 11.76 0.46 -9.95
C ASN A 17 12.78 1.35 -9.22
N ASN A 18 12.61 2.67 -9.27
CA ASN A 18 13.42 3.62 -8.51
C ASN A 18 13.29 3.43 -6.99
N LEU A 19 12.22 2.78 -6.51
CA LEU A 19 11.97 2.53 -5.10
C LEU A 19 12.60 1.22 -4.58
N LYS A 20 13.19 0.39 -5.46
CA LYS A 20 13.62 -0.98 -5.15
C LYS A 20 14.71 -1.08 -4.08
N ASN A 21 15.58 -0.08 -3.99
CA ASN A 21 16.71 -0.09 -3.06
C ASN A 21 16.48 0.84 -1.87
N GLU A 22 15.24 1.28 -1.64
CA GLU A 22 14.90 2.21 -0.59
C GLU A 22 14.57 1.46 0.71
N PRO A 23 15.39 1.58 1.78
CA PRO A 23 15.19 0.82 3.02
C PRO A 23 13.81 1.07 3.66
N LEU A 24 13.29 2.29 3.54
CA LEU A 24 11.96 2.63 4.04
C LEU A 24 10.85 1.90 3.27
N VAL A 25 11.04 1.68 1.97
CA VAL A 25 10.08 0.94 1.13
C VAL A 25 10.12 -0.55 1.47
N GLU A 26 11.29 -1.10 1.77
CA GLU A 26 11.42 -2.45 2.31
C GLU A 26 10.76 -2.58 3.69
N ALA A 27 10.92 -1.60 4.57
CA ALA A 27 10.27 -1.57 5.88
C ALA A 27 8.73 -1.56 5.75
N ILE A 28 8.19 -0.70 4.87
CA ILE A 28 6.75 -0.66 4.58
C ILE A 28 6.28 -2.00 4.01
N TYR A 29 7.04 -2.60 3.09
CA TYR A 29 6.73 -3.92 2.54
C TYR A 29 6.63 -4.98 3.62
N ASN A 30 7.66 -5.10 4.46
CA ASN A 30 7.72 -6.09 5.54
C ASN A 30 6.58 -5.91 6.53
N PHE A 31 6.22 -4.67 6.84
CA PHE A 31 5.06 -4.36 7.65
C PHE A 31 3.75 -4.78 6.98
N ILE A 32 3.53 -4.48 5.70
CA ILE A 32 2.29 -4.84 4.99
C ILE A 32 2.14 -6.37 4.87
N PHE A 33 3.25 -7.08 4.63
CA PHE A 33 3.27 -8.53 4.45
C PHE A 33 3.24 -9.35 5.75
N CYS A 34 3.23 -8.72 6.91
CA CYS A 34 3.08 -9.44 8.17
C CYS A 34 1.62 -9.86 8.41
N ASP A 35 1.42 -10.97 9.13
CA ASP A 35 0.09 -11.56 9.35
C ASP A 35 -0.87 -10.61 10.07
N THR A 36 -0.38 -9.83 11.03
CA THR A 36 -1.21 -8.86 11.77
C THR A 36 -1.75 -7.77 10.85
N SER A 37 -0.93 -7.24 9.94
CA SER A 37 -1.36 -6.25 8.95
C SER A 37 -2.36 -6.85 7.98
N ALA A 38 -2.14 -8.08 7.52
CA ALA A 38 -3.07 -8.79 6.66
C ALA A 38 -4.46 -8.95 7.33
N VAL A 39 -4.49 -9.37 8.61
CA VAL A 39 -5.74 -9.49 9.37
C VAL A 39 -6.46 -8.16 9.51
N SER A 40 -5.74 -7.07 9.81
CA SER A 40 -6.33 -5.73 9.93
C SER A 40 -6.91 -5.23 8.60
N MET A 41 -6.18 -5.41 7.49
CA MET A 41 -6.67 -5.06 6.14
C MET A 41 -7.92 -5.86 5.76
N ILE A 42 -7.91 -7.18 6.03
CA ILE A 42 -9.06 -8.06 5.80
C ILE A 42 -10.27 -7.64 6.65
N THR A 43 -10.05 -7.25 7.91
CA THR A 43 -11.11 -6.81 8.80
C THR A 43 -11.74 -5.51 8.28
N SER A 44 -10.91 -4.55 7.86
CA SER A 44 -11.39 -3.31 7.24
C SER A 44 -12.27 -3.60 6.01
N THR A 45 -11.78 -4.44 5.09
CA THR A 45 -12.53 -4.73 3.86
C THR A 45 -13.82 -5.50 4.09
N LYS A 46 -13.87 -6.40 5.09
CA LYS A 46 -15.12 -7.08 5.50
C LYS A 46 -16.19 -6.12 6.00
N ASN A 47 -15.78 -4.97 6.55
CA ASN A 47 -16.68 -3.91 7.00
C ASN A 47 -17.06 -2.93 5.87
N GLY A 48 -16.76 -3.25 4.61
CA GLY A 48 -17.04 -2.39 3.47
C GLY A 48 -16.16 -1.14 3.38
N ARG A 49 -15.01 -1.14 4.08
CA ARG A 49 -14.07 -0.01 4.12
C ARG A 49 -12.83 -0.28 3.24
N PRO A 50 -12.09 0.77 2.84
CA PRO A 50 -10.80 0.58 2.17
C PRO A 50 -9.86 -0.34 2.97
N ALA A 51 -9.17 -1.26 2.30
CA ALA A 51 -8.27 -2.19 2.99
C ALA A 51 -7.17 -1.46 3.78
N LEU A 52 -6.58 -0.42 3.17
CA LEU A 52 -5.51 0.37 3.76
C LEU A 52 -5.94 1.09 5.05
N GLU A 53 -7.24 1.36 5.24
CA GLU A 53 -7.74 1.98 6.48
C GLU A 53 -7.39 1.14 7.72
N GLY A 54 -7.30 -0.19 7.59
CA GLY A 54 -6.93 -1.09 8.69
C GLY A 54 -5.47 -0.97 9.16
N ILE A 55 -4.61 -0.32 8.39
CA ILE A 55 -3.17 -0.15 8.68
C ILE A 55 -2.69 1.27 8.39
N LEU A 56 -3.62 2.22 8.30
CA LEU A 56 -3.35 3.56 7.81
C LEU A 56 -2.35 4.30 8.69
N PHE A 57 -2.53 4.20 10.01
CA PHE A 57 -1.73 4.93 10.98
C PHE A 57 -0.24 4.60 10.84
N GLU A 58 0.10 3.31 10.78
CA GLU A 58 1.47 2.84 10.64
C GLU A 58 2.05 3.20 9.28
N VAL A 59 1.26 3.07 8.20
CA VAL A 59 1.70 3.47 6.85
C VAL A 59 2.00 4.96 6.80
N GLU A 60 1.13 5.81 7.35
CA GLU A 60 1.36 7.25 7.38
C GLU A 60 2.52 7.67 8.26
N LEU A 61 2.81 6.91 9.33
CA LEU A 61 4.02 7.12 10.11
C LEU A 61 5.29 6.89 9.28
N PHE A 62 5.34 5.83 8.46
CA PHE A 62 6.45 5.63 7.53
C PHE A 62 6.54 6.76 6.50
N LEU A 63 5.41 7.22 5.95
CA LEU A 63 5.39 8.33 5.02
C LEU A 63 5.84 9.64 5.67
N GLN A 64 5.48 9.88 6.94
CA GLN A 64 5.95 11.03 7.70
C GLN A 64 7.47 10.98 7.90
N ILE A 65 8.05 9.81 8.18
CA ILE A 65 9.50 9.64 8.26
C ILE A 65 10.17 10.03 6.93
N ALA A 66 9.60 9.65 5.77
CA ALA A 66 10.14 10.08 4.49
C ALA A 66 10.19 11.61 4.36
N VAL A 67 9.14 12.30 4.81
CA VAL A 67 9.03 13.76 4.79
C VAL A 67 10.00 14.41 5.79
N ASP A 68 10.02 13.96 7.04
CA ASP A 68 10.84 14.54 8.11
C ASP A 68 12.34 14.46 7.81
N TYR A 69 12.76 13.37 7.15
CA TYR A 69 14.16 13.15 6.76
C TYR A 69 14.47 13.55 5.31
N ASN A 70 13.50 14.15 4.61
CA ASN A 70 13.63 14.61 3.23
C ASN A 70 14.25 13.56 2.28
N ILE A 71 13.68 12.34 2.27
CA ILE A 71 14.18 11.25 1.42
C ILE A 71 13.74 11.52 -0.03
N VAL A 72 14.57 12.25 -0.78
CA VAL A 72 14.25 12.80 -2.10
C VAL A 72 13.73 11.76 -3.10
N THR A 73 14.19 10.51 -3.03
CA THR A 73 13.75 9.42 -3.92
C THR A 73 12.30 8.99 -3.69
N LEU A 74 11.72 9.36 -2.54
CA LEU A 74 10.37 9.00 -2.10
C LEU A 74 9.40 10.18 -2.16
N LEU A 75 9.87 11.38 -2.47
CA LEU A 75 9.09 12.62 -2.36
C LEU A 75 8.99 13.35 -3.70
N ASP A 76 7.84 13.95 -3.96
CA ASP A 76 7.62 15.00 -4.97
C ASP A 76 7.25 16.28 -4.20
N ASP A 77 8.02 17.35 -4.33
CA ASP A 77 7.77 18.64 -3.64
C ASP A 77 7.54 18.52 -2.11
N ASN A 78 8.34 17.69 -1.42
CA ASN A 78 8.26 17.39 0.01
C ASN A 78 6.98 16.64 0.46
N VAL A 79 6.23 16.03 -0.45
CA VAL A 79 5.15 15.10 -0.12
C VAL A 79 5.44 13.71 -0.69
N PRO A 80 4.93 12.62 -0.11
CA PRO A 80 5.10 11.29 -0.67
C PRO A 80 4.72 11.24 -2.15
N SER A 81 5.62 10.72 -2.97
CA SER A 81 5.44 10.65 -4.42
C SER A 81 4.27 9.74 -4.79
N ASP A 82 3.66 10.01 -5.94
CA ASP A 82 2.56 9.18 -6.41
C ASP A 82 3.02 7.75 -6.75
N SER A 83 4.26 7.59 -7.21
CA SER A 83 4.89 6.27 -7.38
C SER A 83 4.94 5.49 -6.07
N LEU A 84 5.30 6.13 -4.95
CA LEU A 84 5.32 5.48 -3.64
C LEU A 84 3.92 5.06 -3.19
N LYS A 85 2.92 5.95 -3.32
CA LYS A 85 1.52 5.63 -2.95
C LYS A 85 0.97 4.48 -3.78
N GLN A 86 1.24 4.45 -5.09
CA GLN A 86 0.83 3.35 -5.97
C GLN A 86 1.57 2.04 -5.66
N CYS A 87 2.86 2.12 -5.30
CA CYS A 87 3.64 0.98 -4.85
C CYS A 87 3.01 0.34 -3.61
N ILE A 88 2.67 1.15 -2.60
CA ILE A 88 1.94 0.72 -1.39
C ILE A 88 0.60 0.06 -1.76
N GLY A 89 -0.19 0.69 -2.63
CA GLY A 89 -1.45 0.11 -3.10
C GLY A 89 -1.27 -1.26 -3.76
N THR A 90 -0.17 -1.45 -4.50
CA THR A 90 0.17 -2.74 -5.13
C THR A 90 0.59 -3.78 -4.11
N MET A 91 1.33 -3.39 -3.06
CA MET A 91 1.68 -4.29 -1.95
C MET A 91 0.43 -4.81 -1.23
N VAL A 92 -0.53 -3.92 -0.93
CA VAL A 92 -1.81 -4.29 -0.32
C VAL A 92 -2.57 -5.28 -1.20
N LYS A 93 -2.64 -5.02 -2.50
CA LYS A 93 -3.27 -5.93 -3.46
C LYS A 93 -2.63 -7.31 -3.43
N ASP A 94 -1.31 -7.38 -3.53
CA ASP A 94 -0.58 -8.66 -3.53
C ASP A 94 -0.84 -9.46 -2.25
N VAL A 95 -0.82 -8.81 -1.08
CA VAL A 95 -1.10 -9.49 0.19
C VAL A 95 -2.52 -10.05 0.19
N LEU A 96 -3.52 -9.23 -0.13
CA LEU A 96 -4.91 -9.65 -0.08
C LEU A 96 -5.25 -10.75 -1.10
N GLU A 97 -4.62 -10.74 -2.28
CA GLU A 97 -4.76 -11.81 -3.27
C GLU A 97 -4.30 -13.18 -2.73
N LEU A 98 -3.27 -13.23 -1.87
CA LEU A 98 -2.85 -14.48 -1.21
C LEU A 98 -3.94 -15.07 -0.30
N TYR A 99 -4.84 -14.22 0.21
CA TYR A 99 -5.97 -14.62 1.04
C TYR A 99 -7.27 -14.83 0.25
N GLY A 100 -7.21 -14.84 -1.09
CA GLY A 100 -8.35 -15.05 -1.97
C GLY A 100 -9.26 -13.82 -2.11
N TYR A 101 -8.75 -12.62 -1.81
CA TYR A 101 -9.46 -11.37 -2.02
C TYR A 101 -9.10 -10.76 -3.38
N LYS A 102 -10.08 -10.18 -4.07
CA LYS A 102 -9.87 -9.36 -5.26
C LYS A 102 -10.44 -7.97 -5.05
N THR A 103 -9.82 -6.98 -5.69
CA THR A 103 -10.38 -5.63 -5.77
C THR A 103 -11.81 -5.72 -6.28
N GLU A 104 -12.75 -5.07 -5.59
CA GLU A 104 -14.09 -4.93 -6.15
C GLU A 104 -13.97 -4.19 -7.49
N PHE A 105 -14.34 -4.85 -8.60
CA PHE A 105 -14.28 -4.22 -9.91
C PHE A 105 -15.41 -3.20 -10.01
N ASN A 106 -15.18 -2.03 -9.43
CA ASN A 106 -15.96 -0.84 -9.69
C ASN A 106 -15.02 0.13 -10.42
N PRO A 107 -15.22 0.39 -11.72
CA PRO A 107 -14.32 1.26 -12.51
C PRO A 107 -14.23 2.69 -11.98
N SER A 108 -15.04 3.03 -10.97
CA SER A 108 -15.05 4.31 -10.29
C SER A 108 -14.89 4.12 -8.77
N ARG A 109 -13.78 4.69 -8.26
CA ARG A 109 -13.54 5.14 -6.87
C ARG A 109 -12.87 4.14 -5.93
N ALA A 110 -11.56 4.34 -5.77
CA ALA A 110 -10.96 4.27 -4.45
C ALA A 110 -11.91 4.95 -3.44
N LEU A 111 -12.22 4.27 -2.36
CA LEU A 111 -13.07 4.79 -1.30
C LEU A 111 -12.25 5.79 -0.48
N PRO A 112 -12.86 6.88 0.01
CA PRO A 112 -12.18 7.79 0.91
C PRO A 112 -11.74 7.03 2.16
N ILE A 113 -10.53 7.34 2.62
CA ILE A 113 -10.00 6.82 3.89
C ILE A 113 -10.25 7.89 4.95
N ASN A 114 -10.85 7.49 6.07
CA ASN A 114 -10.98 8.37 7.23
C ASN A 114 -9.63 8.54 7.93
N GLY A 115 -9.21 9.78 8.15
CA GLY A 115 -8.00 10.11 8.90
C GLY A 115 -6.69 10.06 8.11
N GLY A 116 -6.73 9.93 6.78
CA GLY A 116 -5.54 9.94 5.93
C GLY A 116 -5.01 11.36 5.68
N LYS A 117 -3.74 11.62 6.02
CA LYS A 117 -2.98 12.83 5.71
C LYS A 117 -2.33 12.77 4.34
N PHE A 118 -1.70 11.65 4.01
CA PHE A 118 -0.94 11.44 2.79
C PHE A 118 -1.66 10.51 1.80
N ILE A 119 -2.40 9.52 2.31
CA ILE A 119 -3.21 8.61 1.48
C ILE A 119 -4.68 8.83 1.83
N MET A 120 -5.37 9.57 0.97
CA MET A 120 -6.77 9.97 1.21
C MET A 120 -7.79 8.97 0.65
N SER A 121 -7.37 8.00 -0.15
CA SER A 121 -8.28 6.99 -0.71
C SER A 121 -7.56 5.68 -1.01
N ALA A 122 -8.27 4.55 -0.92
CA ALA A 122 -7.79 3.25 -1.34
C ALA A 122 -8.92 2.32 -1.79
N SER A 123 -8.57 1.22 -2.43
CA SER A 123 -9.53 0.20 -2.86
C SER A 123 -10.07 -0.62 -1.67
N SER A 124 -11.33 -1.05 -1.79
CA SER A 124 -11.88 -2.18 -1.05
C SER A 124 -11.79 -3.47 -1.87
N TYR A 125 -11.92 -4.59 -1.19
CA TYR A 125 -11.73 -5.94 -1.71
C TYR A 125 -12.84 -6.88 -1.24
N LYS A 126 -13.21 -7.82 -2.11
CA LYS A 126 -14.14 -8.91 -1.81
C LYS A 126 -13.45 -10.25 -1.89
N LYS A 127 -13.81 -11.16 -0.99
CA LYS A 127 -13.37 -12.54 -1.05
C LYS A 127 -14.09 -13.22 -2.22
N ILE A 128 -13.33 -13.90 -3.08
CA ILE A 128 -13.92 -14.74 -4.13
C ILE A 128 -14.42 -16.02 -3.45
N ILE A 129 -15.67 -16.37 -3.71
CA ILE A 129 -16.30 -17.62 -3.26
C ILE A 129 -16.19 -18.63 -4.40
#